data_AF-A0A7L2W4G5-F1
#
_entry.id   AF-A0A7L2W4G5-F1
#
_cell.length_a   1.000
_cell.length_b   1.000
_cell.length_c   1.000
_cell.angle_alpha   90.00
_cell.angle_beta   90.00
_cell.angle_gamma   90.00
#
_symmetry.space_group_name_H-M   'P 1'
#
loop_
_entity.id
_entity.type
_entity.pdbx_description
1 polymer ?
#
loop_
_entity_poly.entity_id
_entity_poly.type
_entity_poly.pdbx_seq_one_letter_code
_entity_poly.pdbx_strand_id
1 'polypeptide(L)'
;CAVDEHQCGSRDCIPSHNLCDNLPQCEDGSDEAKCVRLLNGSVSTEGLVQARIGKMWHLACADDWSKHISDSVCQLLGLGDASMSSTVLFTGDGPFVNITEEANHNLIFTKRWVELACGKHLVTQNNGIRIVGGSDARREAWPWIVSLHFNSRPVCGASLVSDEWLVTAAHCVYG
;
A
#
# COMPACT_ATOMS: atom_id res chain seq x y z
N CYS A 1 2.73 -27.17 18.28
CA CYS A 1 2.03 -25.92 18.57
C CYS A 1 0.56 -26.07 18.18
N ALA A 2 -0.33 -25.42 18.92
CA ALA A 2 -1.76 -25.37 18.65
C ALA A 2 -2.09 -24.59 17.35
N VAL A 3 -3.35 -24.66 16.92
CA VAL A 3 -3.82 -24.03 15.66
C VAL A 3 -3.65 -22.50 15.69
N ASP A 4 -3.65 -21.88 16.86
CA ASP A 4 -3.45 -20.46 17.12
C ASP A 4 -2.03 -20.12 17.60
N GLU A 5 -1.07 -21.03 17.48
CA GLU A 5 0.33 -20.82 17.86
C GLU A 5 1.27 -20.90 16.65
N HIS A 6 2.37 -20.15 16.71
CA HIS A 6 3.47 -20.23 15.77
C HIS A 6 4.62 -21.01 16.36
N GLN A 7 5.27 -21.81 15.53
CA GLN A 7 6.42 -22.59 15.92
C GLN A 7 7.69 -21.84 15.51
N CYS A 8 8.48 -21.45 16.51
CA CYS A 8 9.81 -20.87 16.34
C CYS A 8 10.76 -21.88 15.65
N GLY A 9 11.85 -21.39 15.06
CA GLY A 9 12.92 -22.25 14.53
C GLY A 9 13.59 -23.07 15.65
N SER A 10 13.63 -22.53 16.87
CA SER A 10 14.07 -23.19 18.12
C SER A 10 13.17 -24.34 18.60
N ARG A 11 12.03 -24.59 17.92
CA ARG A 11 10.98 -25.58 18.25
C ARG A 11 9.97 -25.14 19.32
N ASP A 12 10.15 -23.97 19.92
CA ASP A 12 9.21 -23.38 20.87
C ASP A 12 7.92 -22.91 20.19
N CYS A 13 6.84 -22.80 20.97
CA CYS A 13 5.53 -22.37 20.49
C CYS A 13 5.14 -21.05 21.14
N ILE A 14 4.85 -20.05 20.32
CA ILE A 14 4.35 -18.74 20.78
C ILE A 14 2.93 -18.49 20.26
N PRO A 15 2.10 -17.72 20.97
CA PRO A 15 0.79 -17.31 20.47
C PRO A 15 0.88 -16.54 19.14
N SER A 16 -0.10 -16.72 18.24
CA SER A 16 -0.07 -16.06 16.93
C SER A 16 -0.09 -14.53 16.99
N HIS A 17 -0.55 -13.93 18.08
CA HIS A 17 -0.58 -12.47 18.22
C HIS A 17 0.80 -11.87 18.52
N ASN A 18 1.76 -12.70 18.94
CA ASN A 18 3.14 -12.32 19.23
C ASN A 18 4.04 -12.39 17.98
N LEU A 19 3.53 -12.84 16.84
CA LEU A 19 4.29 -12.73 15.59
C LEU A 19 4.32 -11.27 15.13
N CYS A 20 5.52 -10.76 14.87
CA CYS A 20 5.75 -9.44 14.29
C CYS A 20 5.24 -8.30 15.20
N ASP A 21 5.45 -8.44 16.50
CA ASP A 21 5.03 -7.47 17.51
C ASP A 21 6.20 -6.60 18.03
N ASN A 22 7.36 -6.68 17.37
CA ASN A 22 8.63 -6.02 17.73
C ASN A 22 9.22 -6.48 19.07
N LEU A 23 8.77 -7.62 19.61
CA LEU A 23 9.33 -8.23 20.81
C LEU A 23 9.81 -9.65 20.46
N PRO A 24 11.10 -9.99 20.61
CA PRO A 24 11.55 -11.36 20.38
C PRO A 24 11.09 -12.24 21.54
N GLN A 25 10.11 -13.12 21.30
CA GLN A 25 9.72 -14.19 22.21
C GLN A 25 10.40 -15.52 21.86
N CYS A 26 10.73 -15.74 20.59
CA CYS A 26 11.55 -16.87 20.18
C CYS A 26 13.02 -16.60 20.52
N GLU A 27 13.73 -17.60 21.06
CA GLU A 27 15.17 -17.48 21.40
C GLU A 27 16.04 -17.20 20.17
N ASP A 28 15.58 -17.65 18.99
CA ASP A 28 16.22 -17.41 17.70
C ASP A 28 15.71 -16.15 16.97
N GLY A 29 14.74 -15.42 17.55
CA GLY A 29 14.11 -14.24 16.94
C GLY A 29 13.33 -14.56 15.66
N SER A 30 12.95 -15.83 15.44
CA SER A 30 12.22 -16.26 14.23
C SER A 30 10.84 -15.65 14.07
N ASP A 31 10.22 -15.27 15.18
CA ASP A 31 8.93 -14.58 15.27
C ASP A 31 8.95 -13.17 14.68
N GLU A 32 10.08 -12.47 14.84
CA GLU A 32 10.28 -11.11 14.32
C GLU A 32 11.02 -11.10 12.97
N ALA A 33 11.43 -12.28 12.48
CA ALA A 33 12.08 -12.41 11.19
C ALA A 33 11.06 -12.45 10.03
N LYS A 34 11.29 -11.66 8.98
CA LYS A 34 10.50 -11.66 7.73
C LYS A 34 9.02 -11.31 7.92
N CYS A 35 8.77 -10.27 8.71
CA CYS A 35 7.44 -9.70 8.89
C CYS A 35 6.89 -9.00 7.65
N VAL A 36 7.76 -8.71 6.67
CA VAL A 36 7.43 -8.07 5.41
C VAL A 36 7.90 -8.93 4.24
N ARG A 37 7.14 -8.93 3.13
CA ARG A 37 7.50 -9.58 1.87
C ARG A 37 7.00 -8.77 0.67
N LEU A 38 7.57 -9.04 -0.50
CA LEU A 38 7.12 -8.49 -1.78
C LEU A 38 6.22 -9.50 -2.52
N LEU A 39 5.13 -9.01 -3.12
CA LEU A 39 4.19 -9.77 -3.94
C LEU A 39 4.20 -9.22 -5.38
N ASN A 40 4.09 -10.10 -6.39
CA ASN A 40 3.95 -9.72 -7.81
C ASN A 40 5.10 -8.83 -8.34
N GLY A 41 6.34 -9.11 -7.94
CA GLY A 41 7.52 -8.51 -8.57
C GLY A 41 8.00 -9.29 -9.79
N SER A 42 8.51 -8.61 -10.82
CA SER A 42 9.20 -9.27 -11.94
C SER A 42 10.60 -9.74 -11.53
N VAL A 43 11.19 -9.09 -10.53
CA VAL A 43 12.43 -9.49 -9.86
C VAL A 43 12.24 -9.60 -8.35
N SER A 44 13.13 -10.31 -7.66
CA SER A 44 13.03 -10.56 -6.21
C SER A 44 13.15 -9.32 -5.32
N THR A 45 13.46 -8.16 -5.91
CA THR A 45 13.67 -6.87 -5.23
C THR A 45 12.60 -5.84 -5.54
N GLU A 46 11.54 -6.23 -6.27
CA GLU A 46 10.41 -5.35 -6.57
C GLU A 46 9.08 -6.04 -6.27
N GLY A 47 8.00 -5.28 -6.19
CA GLY A 47 6.65 -5.78 -5.95
C GLY A 47 5.89 -5.00 -4.89
N LEU A 48 4.65 -5.42 -4.66
CA LEU A 48 3.78 -4.85 -3.65
C LEU A 48 4.20 -5.32 -2.27
N VAL A 49 4.28 -4.39 -1.32
CA VAL A 49 4.64 -4.70 0.05
C VAL A 49 3.47 -5.40 0.75
N GLN A 50 3.77 -6.53 1.38
CA GLN A 50 2.85 -7.22 2.27
C GLN A 50 3.46 -7.33 3.65
N ALA A 51 2.70 -6.97 4.68
CA ALA A 51 3.10 -7.20 6.06
C ALA A 51 2.26 -8.33 6.67
N ARG A 52 2.88 -9.04 7.61
CA ARG A 52 2.26 -10.15 8.32
C ARG A 52 1.71 -9.64 9.64
N ILE A 53 0.47 -9.98 9.96
CA ILE A 53 -0.08 -9.76 11.29
C ILE A 53 -0.69 -11.06 11.80
N GLY A 54 0.03 -11.67 12.74
CA GLY A 54 -0.20 -13.05 13.14
C GLY A 54 0.01 -14.03 12.01
N LYS A 55 -1.00 -14.86 11.69
CA LYS A 55 -0.87 -15.88 10.64
C LYS A 55 -1.26 -15.41 9.24
N MET A 56 -1.81 -14.20 9.10
CA MET A 56 -2.31 -13.69 7.82
C MET A 56 -1.39 -12.63 7.22
N TRP A 57 -1.32 -12.64 5.89
CA TRP A 57 -0.62 -11.65 5.08
C TRP A 57 -1.59 -10.58 4.61
N HIS A 58 -1.20 -9.33 4.79
CA HIS A 58 -2.01 -8.16 4.48
C HIS A 58 -1.26 -7.29 3.47
N LEU A 59 -1.98 -6.67 2.54
CA LEU A 59 -1.38 -5.68 1.65
C LEU A 59 -1.06 -4.43 2.45
N ALA A 60 0.19 -3.99 2.39
CA ALA A 60 0.63 -2.81 3.09
C ALA A 60 0.13 -1.55 2.40
N CYS A 61 -0.25 -0.57 3.21
CA CYS A 61 -0.48 0.78 2.75
C CYS A 61 -0.08 1.80 3.81
N ALA A 62 0.13 3.04 3.39
CA ALA A 62 0.37 4.16 4.29
C ALA A 62 -0.41 5.37 3.78
N ASP A 63 -0.88 6.23 4.69
CA ASP A 63 -1.54 7.48 4.29
C ASP A 63 -0.54 8.48 3.69
N ASP A 64 0.73 8.44 4.11
CA ASP A 64 1.85 9.24 3.58
C ASP A 64 3.08 8.36 3.39
N TRP A 65 3.09 7.59 2.28
CA TRP A 65 4.19 6.67 1.99
C TRP A 65 5.48 7.43 1.70
N SER A 66 6.36 7.52 2.70
CA SER A 66 7.62 8.25 2.62
C SER A 66 8.77 7.39 2.10
N LYS A 67 9.87 8.05 1.71
CA LYS A 67 11.12 7.35 1.41
C LYS A 67 11.63 6.57 2.64
N HIS A 68 11.48 7.11 3.84
CA HIS A 68 11.89 6.46 5.08
C HIS A 68 11.14 5.14 5.34
N ILE A 69 9.83 5.09 5.06
CA ILE A 69 9.05 3.84 5.10
C ILE A 69 9.62 2.83 4.09
N SER A 70 9.99 3.29 2.90
CA SER A 70 10.55 2.44 1.85
C SER A 70 11.91 1.87 2.27
N ASP A 71 12.79 2.71 2.82
CA ASP A 71 14.11 2.32 3.33
C ASP A 71 13.96 1.33 4.49
N SER A 72 13.06 1.60 5.44
CA SER A 72 12.78 0.69 6.56
C SER A 72 12.26 -0.68 6.09
N VAL A 73 11.37 -0.71 5.09
CA VAL A 73 10.89 -1.96 4.49
C VAL A 73 12.03 -2.72 3.80
N CYS A 74 12.87 -2.05 3.01
CA CYS A 74 14.00 -2.67 2.34
C CYS A 74 15.05 -3.19 3.34
N GLN A 75 15.25 -2.50 4.46
CA GLN A 75 16.12 -2.95 5.55
C GLN A 75 15.55 -4.22 6.22
N LEU A 76 14.25 -4.27 6.48
CA LEU A 76 13.58 -5.47 7.02
C LEU A 76 13.63 -6.67 6.04
N LEU A 77 13.71 -6.41 4.74
CA LEU A 77 13.89 -7.43 3.71
C LEU A 77 15.35 -7.86 3.51
N GLY A 78 16.31 -7.16 4.13
CA GLY A 78 17.75 -7.37 3.92
C GLY A 78 18.26 -6.88 2.57
N LEU A 79 17.53 -5.97 1.92
CA LEU A 79 17.86 -5.39 0.61
C LEU A 79 18.62 -4.06 0.70
N GLY A 80 18.72 -3.47 1.90
CA GLY A 80 19.34 -2.16 2.13
C GLY A 80 18.33 -1.03 2.03
N ASP A 81 18.71 0.08 1.41
CA ASP A 81 17.82 1.25 1.23
C ASP A 81 17.07 1.18 -0.10
N ALA A 82 15.88 1.77 -0.14
CA ALA A 82 15.05 1.79 -1.34
C ALA A 82 15.63 2.76 -2.37
N SER A 83 15.89 2.25 -3.57
CA SER A 83 16.32 3.08 -4.71
C SER A 83 15.16 3.92 -5.26
N MET A 84 14.00 3.29 -5.45
CA MET A 84 12.77 3.90 -5.92
C MET A 84 11.57 3.19 -5.29
N SER A 85 10.59 3.97 -4.86
CA SER A 85 9.27 3.48 -4.47
C SER A 85 8.19 4.25 -5.23
N SER A 86 7.06 3.60 -5.49
CA SER A 86 5.91 4.21 -6.14
C SER A 86 4.66 3.71 -5.45
N THR A 87 3.74 4.63 -5.17
CA THR A 87 2.44 4.28 -4.62
C THR A 87 1.55 3.76 -5.74
N VAL A 88 0.93 2.60 -5.53
CA VAL A 88 0.00 2.03 -6.50
C VAL A 88 -1.40 2.14 -5.92
N LEU A 89 -2.33 2.67 -6.72
CA LEU A 89 -3.73 2.71 -6.31
C LEU A 89 -4.29 1.28 -6.40
N PHE A 90 -4.60 0.67 -5.26
CA PHE A 90 -5.24 -0.63 -5.21
C PHE A 90 -6.74 -0.45 -4.93
N THR A 91 -7.58 -0.78 -5.91
CA THR A 91 -9.04 -0.62 -5.85
C THR A 91 -9.78 -1.91 -5.46
N GLY A 92 -9.06 -2.99 -5.17
CA GLY A 92 -9.67 -4.26 -4.76
C GLY A 92 -10.06 -4.30 -3.28
N ASP A 93 -11.04 -5.14 -2.94
CA ASP A 93 -11.36 -5.49 -1.56
C ASP A 93 -10.34 -6.51 -1.04
N GLY A 94 -9.59 -6.14 0.00
CA GLY A 94 -8.57 -6.98 0.59
C GLY A 94 -8.34 -6.65 2.07
N PRO A 95 -7.72 -7.57 2.82
CA PRO A 95 -7.37 -7.27 4.20
C PRO A 95 -6.09 -6.42 4.19
N PHE A 96 -6.23 -5.12 4.45
CA PHE A 96 -5.11 -4.17 4.44
C PHE A 96 -4.47 -4.01 5.83
N VAL A 97 -3.20 -3.60 5.82
CA VAL A 97 -2.47 -3.17 7.00
C VAL A 97 -1.93 -1.78 6.77
N ASN A 98 -2.22 -0.87 7.70
CA ASN A 98 -1.64 0.46 7.66
C ASN A 98 -0.26 0.44 8.33
N ILE A 99 0.73 0.94 7.60
CA ILE A 99 2.11 1.07 8.03
C ILE A 99 2.35 2.54 8.38
N THR A 100 2.82 2.77 9.60
CA THR A 100 3.27 4.08 10.05
C THR A 100 4.66 3.95 10.63
N GLU A 101 5.49 4.96 10.42
CA GLU A 101 6.84 5.03 10.99
C GLU A 101 6.79 5.68 12.39
N GLU A 102 7.46 5.06 13.35
CA GLU A 102 7.70 5.64 14.68
C GLU A 102 9.02 6.43 14.71
N ALA A 103 9.21 7.30 15.69
CA ALA A 103 10.40 8.15 15.85
C ALA A 103 11.76 7.41 15.88
N ASN A 104 11.75 6.08 16.06
CA ASN A 104 12.94 5.23 16.13
C ASN A 104 13.22 4.46 14.82
N HIS A 105 12.57 4.80 13.69
CA HIS A 105 12.60 4.04 12.43
C HIS A 105 11.99 2.62 12.52
N ASN A 106 11.16 2.38 13.54
CA ASN A 106 10.37 1.16 13.63
C ASN A 106 9.07 1.32 12.85
N LEU A 107 8.65 0.25 12.17
CA LEU A 107 7.36 0.21 11.50
C LEU A 107 6.29 -0.33 12.44
N ILE A 108 5.19 0.41 12.55
CA ILE A 108 4.00 0.00 13.30
C ILE A 108 2.97 -0.52 12.31
N PHE A 109 2.52 -1.75 12.53
CA PHE A 109 1.51 -2.41 11.71
C PHE A 109 0.15 -2.35 12.39
N THR A 110 -0.77 -1.55 11.86
CA THR A 110 -2.14 -1.43 12.40
C THR A 110 -3.15 -2.14 11.49
N LYS A 111 -3.90 -3.11 12.06
CA LYS A 111 -5.01 -3.77 11.35
C LYS A 111 -6.10 -2.74 11.05
N ARG A 112 -6.47 -2.60 9.78
CA ARG A 112 -7.61 -1.79 9.36
C ARG A 112 -8.65 -2.70 8.72
N TRP A 113 -9.79 -2.87 9.38
CA TRP A 113 -10.89 -3.69 8.89
C TRP A 113 -11.85 -2.81 8.09
N VAL A 114 -11.92 -3.03 6.77
CA VAL A 114 -12.98 -2.64 5.81
C VAL A 114 -13.39 -1.16 5.76
N GLU A 115 -13.43 -0.63 4.53
CA GLU A 115 -13.87 0.72 4.16
C GLU A 115 -13.09 1.88 4.80
N LEU A 116 -11.91 2.15 4.25
CA LEU A 116 -11.58 3.45 3.66
C LEU A 116 -10.14 3.34 3.14
N ALA A 117 -9.99 3.50 1.83
CA ALA A 117 -8.72 3.58 1.13
C ALA A 117 -7.72 4.45 1.92
N CYS A 118 -6.61 3.85 2.30
CA CYS A 118 -5.35 4.55 2.50
C CYS A 118 -4.91 5.10 1.12
N GLY A 119 -4.42 6.34 1.09
CA GLY A 119 -4.30 7.13 -0.15
C GLY A 119 -5.39 8.18 -0.31
N LYS A 120 -5.72 8.91 0.77
CA LYS A 120 -6.70 10.00 0.73
C LYS A 120 -6.24 11.13 -0.19
N HIS A 121 -7.25 11.71 -0.82
CA HIS A 121 -7.23 12.92 -1.64
C HIS A 121 -6.36 14.06 -1.07
N LEU A 122 -5.37 14.54 -1.83
CA LEU A 122 -4.47 15.65 -1.43
C LEU A 122 -5.09 17.06 -1.55
N VAL A 123 -6.40 17.16 -1.79
CA VAL A 123 -7.10 18.45 -1.84
C VAL A 123 -8.23 18.45 -0.83
N THR A 124 -8.19 19.37 0.13
CA THR A 124 -9.33 19.74 0.97
C THR A 124 -10.51 20.06 0.06
N GLN A 125 -11.61 19.33 0.21
CA GLN A 125 -12.89 19.70 -0.41
C GLN A 125 -13.28 21.09 0.09
N ASN A 126 -12.90 22.13 -0.63
CA ASN A 126 -13.66 23.36 -0.58
C ASN A 126 -14.94 23.09 -1.36
N ASN A 127 -16.08 23.28 -0.70
CA ASN A 127 -17.40 22.74 -1.03
C ASN A 127 -18.06 23.39 -2.26
N GLY A 128 -17.29 23.70 -3.30
CA GLY A 128 -17.77 24.21 -4.58
C GLY A 128 -17.93 23.08 -5.58
N ILE A 129 -19.16 22.64 -5.83
CA ILE A 129 -19.54 21.53 -6.74
C ILE A 129 -19.28 21.89 -8.24
N ARG A 130 -18.41 22.86 -8.54
CA ARG A 130 -18.10 23.26 -9.92
C ARG A 130 -16.75 23.96 -10.03
N ILE A 131 -15.86 23.42 -10.86
CA ILE A 131 -14.61 24.07 -11.24
C ILE A 131 -14.92 25.13 -12.31
N VAL A 132 -15.21 26.37 -11.90
CA VAL A 132 -15.21 27.55 -12.79
C VAL A 132 -14.29 28.59 -12.17
N GLY A 133 -13.26 29.00 -12.91
CA GLY A 133 -12.22 29.89 -12.36
C GLY A 133 -11.32 29.22 -11.32
N GLY A 134 -11.18 27.89 -11.38
CA GLY A 134 -10.23 27.15 -10.54
C GLY A 134 -8.77 27.46 -10.91
N SER A 135 -7.83 26.96 -10.11
CA SER A 135 -6.40 27.04 -10.37
C SER A 135 -5.85 25.71 -10.88
N ASP A 136 -4.69 25.75 -11.53
CA ASP A 136 -3.99 24.56 -12.00
C ASP A 136 -3.77 23.56 -10.86
N ALA A 137 -4.11 22.30 -11.11
CA ALA A 137 -3.84 21.22 -10.18
C ALA A 137 -2.33 20.99 -10.10
N ARG A 138 -1.83 20.68 -8.90
CA ARG A 138 -0.45 20.17 -8.75
C ARG A 138 -0.32 18.84 -9.51
N ARG A 139 0.86 18.57 -10.06
CA ARG A 139 1.19 17.26 -10.61
C ARG A 139 0.93 16.18 -9.55
N GLU A 140 0.33 15.06 -9.95
CA GLU A 140 -0.11 13.96 -9.06
C GLU A 140 -1.21 14.30 -8.05
N ALA A 141 -1.84 15.48 -8.10
CA ALA A 141 -2.95 15.80 -7.19
C ALA A 141 -4.20 14.94 -7.45
N TRP A 142 -4.35 14.45 -8.69
CA TRP A 142 -5.48 13.62 -9.14
C TRP A 142 -4.96 12.45 -9.99
N PRO A 143 -4.30 11.45 -9.39
CA PRO A 143 -3.59 10.39 -10.14
C PRO A 143 -4.49 9.57 -11.07
N TRP A 144 -5.78 9.48 -10.76
CA TRP A 144 -6.77 8.77 -11.57
C TRP A 144 -7.30 9.58 -12.75
N ILE A 145 -6.95 10.87 -12.91
CA ILE A 145 -7.47 11.67 -14.03
C ILE A 145 -6.76 11.29 -15.34
N VAL A 146 -7.55 10.94 -16.36
CA VAL A 146 -7.02 10.50 -17.66
C VAL A 146 -7.64 11.34 -18.77
N SER A 147 -6.83 11.68 -19.78
CA SER A 147 -7.29 12.36 -20.99
C SER A 147 -7.40 11.38 -22.15
N LEU A 148 -8.62 11.19 -22.65
CA LEU A 148 -8.90 10.36 -23.82
C LEU A 148 -8.67 11.19 -25.10
N HIS A 149 -7.90 10.62 -26.02
CA HIS A 149 -7.50 11.27 -27.26
C HIS A 149 -8.08 10.56 -28.49
N PHE A 150 -8.61 11.34 -29.43
CA PHE A 150 -9.03 10.87 -30.75
C PHE A 150 -8.33 11.70 -31.82
N ASN A 151 -7.68 11.06 -32.81
CA ASN A 151 -6.83 11.73 -33.79
C ASN A 151 -5.83 12.72 -33.16
N SER A 152 -5.17 12.29 -32.07
CA SER A 152 -4.20 13.09 -31.31
C SER A 152 -4.77 14.35 -30.64
N ARG A 153 -6.09 14.47 -30.50
CA ARG A 153 -6.75 15.58 -29.80
C ARG A 153 -7.49 15.10 -28.56
N PRO A 154 -7.36 15.79 -27.40
CA PRO A 154 -8.10 15.45 -26.20
C PRO A 154 -9.59 15.75 -26.43
N VAL A 155 -10.43 14.73 -26.24
CA VAL A 155 -11.89 14.81 -26.49
C VAL A 155 -12.69 14.61 -25.22
N CYS A 156 -12.26 13.71 -24.34
CA CYS A 156 -12.96 13.39 -23.10
C CYS A 156 -11.99 13.16 -21.94
N GLY A 157 -12.55 13.25 -20.73
CA GLY A 157 -11.90 12.75 -19.52
C GLY A 157 -12.30 11.30 -19.23
N ALA A 158 -11.48 10.62 -18.44
CA ALA A 158 -11.78 9.32 -17.85
C ALA A 158 -11.18 9.22 -16.44
N SER A 159 -11.60 8.20 -15.71
CA SER A 159 -11.03 7.84 -14.41
C SER A 159 -10.46 6.43 -14.43
N LEU A 160 -9.22 6.27 -13.98
CA LEU A 160 -8.59 4.96 -13.78
C LEU A 160 -9.24 4.25 -12.60
N VAL A 161 -9.81 3.07 -12.83
CA VAL A 161 -10.48 2.27 -11.78
C VAL A 161 -9.74 0.97 -11.47
N SER A 162 -8.81 0.55 -12.31
CA SER A 162 -7.87 -0.55 -12.06
C SER A 162 -6.64 -0.40 -12.97
N ASP A 163 -5.71 -1.35 -12.91
CA ASP A 163 -4.53 -1.43 -13.78
C ASP A 163 -4.87 -1.47 -15.28
N GLU A 164 -6.01 -2.06 -15.65
CA GLU A 164 -6.40 -2.22 -17.06
C GLU A 164 -7.72 -1.54 -17.45
N TRP A 165 -8.43 -0.94 -16.49
CA TRP A 165 -9.77 -0.38 -16.76
C TRP A 165 -9.89 1.11 -16.47
N LEU A 166 -10.46 1.82 -17.46
CA LEU A 166 -10.90 3.21 -17.37
C LEU A 166 -12.44 3.28 -17.36
N VAL A 167 -12.99 4.21 -16.60
CA VAL A 167 -14.41 4.58 -16.66
C VAL A 167 -14.55 5.95 -17.31
N THR A 168 -15.45 6.05 -18.29
CA THR A 168 -15.80 7.30 -18.96
C THR A 168 -17.28 7.29 -19.35
N ALA A 169 -17.80 8.39 -19.88
CA ALA A 169 -19.16 8.46 -20.36
C ALA A 169 -19.34 7.66 -21.66
N ALA A 170 -20.46 6.95 -21.82
CA ALA A 170 -20.72 6.14 -23.01
C ALA A 170 -20.64 6.95 -24.32
N HIS A 171 -21.10 8.20 -24.30
CA HIS A 171 -21.05 9.11 -25.46
C HIS A 171 -19.63 9.52 -25.89
N CYS A 172 -18.60 9.24 -25.06
CA CYS A 172 -17.20 9.44 -25.42
C CYS A 172 -16.60 8.25 -26.18
N VAL A 173 -17.27 7.09 -26.19
CA VAL A 173 -16.77 5.84 -26.78
C VAL A 173 -17.60 5.42 -27.98
N TYR A 174 -18.92 5.35 -27.81
CA TYR A 174 -19.86 5.03 -28.87
C TYR A 174 -20.82 6.22 -28.99
N GLY A 175 -20.33 7.27 -29.64
CA GLY A 175 -21.12 8.43 -30.07
C GLY A 175 -21.47 8.29 -31.54
#